data_AF-A0ABC8L406-F1
#
_entry.id   AF-A0ABC8L406-F1
#
_cell.length_a   1.000
_cell.length_b   1.000
_cell.length_c   1.000
_cell.angle_alpha   90.00
_cell.angle_beta   90.00
_cell.angle_gamma   90.00
#
_symmetry.space_group_name_H-M   'P 1'
#
loop_
_entity.id
_entity.type
_entity.pdbx_description
1 polymer ?
#
loop_
_entity_poly.entity_id
_entity_poly.type
_entity_poly.pdbx_seq_one_letter_code
_entity_poly.pdbx_strand_id
1 'polypeptide(L)'
;MEYAARGELYKHVRRDGRFSEDDNIKHVQYKIPEDVNISQDCKHLLSLILVAKPVERITIAEIKKHPWFLKNLQGELTETAQTAYFEKENQSFSIQTAEEIMKIVADAKTHPPVSLHIGGFGWGEKGMGAERHEGEEY
;
A
#
# COMPACT_ATOMS: atom_id res chain seq x y z
N MET A 1 5.99 -6.62 -26.38
CA MET A 1 6.10 -6.86 -24.92
C MET A 1 5.23 -8.06 -24.60
N GLU A 2 5.82 -9.25 -24.53
CA GLU A 2 5.09 -10.48 -24.23
C GLU A 2 4.80 -10.54 -22.73
N TYR A 3 3.52 -10.41 -22.38
CA TYR A 3 3.07 -10.71 -21.03
C TYR A 3 2.83 -12.23 -20.93
N ALA A 4 3.42 -12.87 -19.91
CA ALA A 4 3.23 -14.29 -19.61
C ALA A 4 1.78 -14.56 -19.17
N ALA A 5 0.88 -14.70 -20.15
CA ALA A 5 -0.57 -14.71 -19.99
C ALA A 5 -1.13 -15.85 -19.11
N ARG A 6 -0.30 -16.80 -18.65
CA ARG A 6 -0.72 -17.98 -17.86
C ARG A 6 -0.01 -18.12 -16.50
N GLY A 7 0.66 -17.07 -16.03
CA GLY A 7 1.37 -17.12 -14.74
C GLY A 7 2.59 -18.05 -14.73
N GLU A 8 3.06 -18.46 -15.91
CA GLU A 8 4.25 -19.34 -16.06
C GLU A 8 5.51 -18.71 -15.45
N LEU A 9 5.62 -17.38 -15.49
CA LEU A 9 6.67 -16.62 -14.82
C LEU A 9 6.63 -16.83 -13.29
N TYR A 10 5.44 -16.75 -12.69
CA TYR A 10 5.27 -16.97 -11.24
C TYR A 10 5.67 -18.40 -10.85
N LYS A 11 5.29 -19.41 -11.66
CA LYS A 11 5.66 -20.82 -11.42
C LYS A 11 7.18 -21.04 -11.51
N HIS A 12 7.86 -20.41 -12.47
CA HIS A 12 9.31 -20.51 -12.62
C HIS A 12 10.06 -19.81 -11.49
N VAL A 13 9.69 -18.58 -11.15
CA VAL A 13 10.32 -17.81 -10.06
C VAL A 13 10.15 -18.52 -8.71
N ARG A 14 8.99 -19.15 -8.46
CA ARG A 14 8.75 -19.96 -7.25
C ARG A 14 9.56 -21.25 -7.24
N ARG A 15 9.67 -21.96 -8.39
CA ARG A 15 10.45 -23.20 -8.53
C ARG A 15 11.94 -22.98 -8.35
N ASP A 16 12.45 -21.85 -8.82
CA ASP A 16 13.85 -21.44 -8.69
C ASP A 16 14.20 -20.98 -7.26
N GLY A 17 13.27 -21.07 -6.29
CA GLY A 17 13.51 -20.69 -4.89
C GLY A 17 13.85 -19.20 -4.72
N ARG A 18 13.53 -18.35 -5.70
CA ARG A 18 13.97 -16.95 -5.71
C ARG A 18 13.34 -16.09 -4.62
N PHE A 19 12.28 -16.57 -3.96
CA PHE A 19 11.74 -15.95 -2.75
C PHE A 19 12.28 -16.64 -1.49
N SER A 20 13.61 -16.77 -1.37
CA SER A 20 14.25 -17.14 -0.11
C SER A 20 13.93 -16.15 1.02
N GLU A 21 13.57 -14.91 0.65
CA GLU A 21 13.19 -13.86 1.58
C GLU A 21 11.89 -14.18 2.35
N ASP A 22 10.91 -14.80 1.71
CA ASP A 22 9.66 -15.21 2.36
C ASP A 22 9.94 -16.22 3.49
N ASP A 23 10.86 -17.14 3.26
CA ASP A 23 11.23 -18.15 4.25
C ASP A 23 12.09 -17.53 5.36
N ASN A 24 12.91 -16.52 5.06
CA ASN A 24 13.60 -15.74 6.08
C ASN A 24 12.60 -14.98 6.96
N ILE A 25 11.55 -14.40 6.40
CA ILE A 25 10.51 -13.69 7.18
C ILE A 25 9.73 -14.67 8.05
N LYS A 26 9.27 -15.80 7.49
CA LYS A 26 8.48 -16.82 8.23
C LYS A 26 9.25 -17.42 9.41
N HIS A 27 10.54 -17.66 9.23
CA HIS A 27 11.40 -18.26 10.27
C HIS A 27 12.19 -17.20 11.06
N VAL A 28 11.96 -15.92 10.80
CA VAL A 28 12.63 -14.79 11.45
C VAL A 28 14.16 -14.94 11.40
N GLN A 29 14.67 -15.26 10.21
CA GLN A 29 16.10 -15.31 9.95
C GLN A 29 16.59 -13.94 9.52
N TYR A 30 17.28 -13.25 10.44
CA TYR A 30 17.97 -12.01 10.17
C TYR A 30 19.37 -12.04 10.77
N LYS A 31 20.30 -11.32 10.15
CA LYS A 31 21.64 -11.09 10.67
C LYS A 31 21.94 -9.61 10.54
N ILE A 32 22.48 -9.02 11.59
CA ILE A 32 23.03 -7.68 11.55
C ILE A 32 24.46 -7.82 11.04
N PRO A 33 24.81 -7.22 9.88
CA PRO A 33 26.17 -7.30 9.34
C PRO A 33 27.22 -6.75 10.33
N GLU A 34 28.42 -7.32 10.34
CA GLU A 34 29.49 -6.95 11.30
C GLU A 34 30.03 -5.52 11.10
N ASP A 35 29.89 -5.00 9.89
CA ASP A 35 30.23 -3.63 9.50
C ASP A 35 29.23 -2.58 10.03
N VAL A 36 28.10 -3.02 10.59
CA VAL A 36 27.08 -2.12 11.14
C VAL A 36 27.17 -2.06 12.66
N ASN A 37 27.71 -0.95 13.17
CA ASN A 37 27.78 -0.68 14.60
C ASN A 37 26.44 -0.16 15.14
N ILE A 38 25.63 -1.06 15.72
CA ILE A 38 24.46 -0.68 16.51
C ILE A 38 24.66 -0.97 18.00
N SER A 39 24.04 -0.14 18.85
CA SER A 39 24.11 -0.29 20.31
C SER A 39 23.43 -1.58 20.78
N GLN A 40 23.83 -2.08 21.95
CA GLN A 40 23.22 -3.28 22.54
C GLN A 40 21.73 -3.08 22.80
N ASP A 41 21.31 -1.89 23.24
CA ASP A 41 19.90 -1.57 23.42
C ASP A 41 19.13 -1.63 22.08
N CYS A 42 19.76 -1.27 20.96
CA CYS A 42 19.15 -1.39 19.63
C CYS A 42 18.95 -2.86 19.24
N LYS A 43 20.00 -3.68 19.42
CA LYS A 43 19.95 -5.14 19.17
C LYS A 43 18.85 -5.80 19.99
N HIS A 44 18.77 -5.43 21.27
CA HIS A 44 17.74 -5.92 22.17
C HIS A 44 16.34 -5.54 21.68
N LEU A 45 16.12 -4.27 21.33
CA LEU A 45 14.83 -3.82 20.81
C LEU A 45 14.43 -4.56 19.51
N LEU A 46 15.36 -4.73 18.57
CA LEU A 46 15.10 -5.47 17.33
C LEU A 46 14.72 -6.93 17.60
N SER A 47 15.36 -7.56 18.58
CA SER A 47 15.03 -8.95 18.97
C SER A 47 13.62 -9.10 19.54
N LEU A 48 13.07 -8.04 20.14
CA LEU A 48 11.70 -8.04 20.67
C LEU A 48 10.64 -7.69 19.62
N ILE A 49 11.03 -6.96 18.56
CA ILE A 49 10.14 -6.60 17.44
C ILE A 49 10.07 -7.74 16.41
N LEU A 50 11.22 -8.28 16.03
CA LEU A 50 11.36 -9.35 15.04
C LEU A 50 11.10 -10.70 15.71
N VAL A 51 9.84 -10.94 16.11
CA VAL A 51 9.36 -12.19 16.71
C VAL A 51 8.26 -12.80 15.84
N ALA A 52 8.33 -14.11 15.63
CA ALA A 52 7.42 -14.85 14.74
C ALA A 52 5.98 -14.81 15.25
N LYS A 53 5.80 -14.97 16.57
CA LYS A 53 4.50 -14.95 17.21
C LYS A 53 4.10 -13.52 17.57
N PRO A 54 2.95 -13.02 17.07
CA PRO A 54 2.51 -11.64 17.36
C PRO A 54 2.26 -11.38 18.84
N VAL A 55 1.79 -12.38 19.59
CA VAL A 55 1.47 -12.25 21.03
C VAL A 55 2.69 -12.10 21.93
N GLU A 56 3.87 -12.54 21.45
CA GLU A 56 5.14 -12.42 22.17
C GLU A 56 5.91 -11.16 21.73
N ARG A 57 5.40 -10.44 20.72
CA ARG A 57 6.04 -9.22 20.19
C ARG A 57 5.82 -8.06 21.16
N ILE A 58 6.87 -7.29 21.37
CA ILE A 58 6.81 -6.06 22.17
C ILE A 58 5.72 -5.11 21.66
N THR A 59 4.94 -4.57 22.59
CA THR A 59 3.88 -3.60 22.31
C THR A 59 4.44 -2.19 22.11
N ILE A 60 3.69 -1.30 21.46
CA ILE A 60 4.08 0.11 21.32
C ILE A 60 4.33 0.77 22.69
N ALA A 61 3.53 0.45 23.70
CA ALA A 61 3.69 0.99 25.05
C ALA A 61 5.02 0.57 25.70
N GLU A 62 5.48 -0.65 25.44
CA GLU A 62 6.76 -1.16 25.93
C GLU A 62 7.93 -0.61 25.11
N ILE A 63 7.78 -0.45 23.79
CA ILE A 63 8.78 0.22 22.94
C ILE A 63 9.03 1.64 23.45
N LYS A 64 7.95 2.39 23.75
CA LYS A 64 8.06 3.77 24.29
C LYS A 64 8.84 3.85 25.60
N LYS A 65 8.88 2.77 26.38
CA LYS A 65 9.62 2.67 27.65
C LYS A 65 11.03 2.11 27.48
N HIS A 66 11.38 1.62 26.29
CA HIS A 66 12.65 0.94 26.06
C HIS A 66 13.83 1.94 26.11
N PRO A 67 14.96 1.59 26.76
CA PRO A 67 16.11 2.50 26.90
C PRO A 67 16.64 3.05 25.58
N TRP A 68 16.65 2.24 24.52
CA TRP A 68 17.02 2.70 23.17
C TRP A 68 16.10 3.81 22.66
N PHE A 69 14.79 3.67 22.88
CA PHE A 69 13.79 4.64 22.45
C PHE A 69 13.91 5.94 23.24
N LEU A 70 14.14 5.84 24.55
CA LEU A 70 14.29 7.01 25.43
C LEU A 70 15.58 7.81 25.16
N LYS A 71 16.70 7.14 24.83
CA LYS A 71 18.00 7.79 24.56
C LYS A 71 18.00 8.60 23.26
N ASN A 72 17.26 8.16 22.25
CA ASN A 72 17.21 8.78 20.93
C ASN A 72 15.95 9.63 20.69
N LEU A 73 15.13 9.83 21.72
CA LEU A 73 13.98 10.71 21.63
C LEU A 73 14.48 12.16 21.56
N GLN A 74 14.68 12.68 20.35
CA GLN A 74 14.75 14.12 20.13
C GLN A 74 13.46 14.74 20.68
N GLY A 75 13.56 15.82 21.45
CA GLY A 75 12.47 16.37 22.30
C GLY A 75 11.15 16.67 21.58
N GLU A 76 11.13 16.71 20.25
CA GLU A 76 9.96 16.89 19.39
C GLU A 76 8.96 15.71 19.43
N LEU A 77 9.36 14.54 19.93
CA LEU A 77 8.48 13.36 20.04
C LEU A 77 7.98 13.10 21.47
N THR A 78 8.23 14.03 22.40
CA THR A 78 7.64 13.94 23.73
C THR A 78 6.12 13.93 23.62
N GLU A 79 5.46 13.20 24.52
CA GLU A 79 4.00 13.11 24.57
C GLU A 79 3.37 14.51 24.61
N THR A 80 4.03 15.47 25.26
CA THR A 80 3.72 16.90 25.26
C THR A 80 3.83 17.58 23.89
N ALA A 81 4.87 17.30 23.11
CA ALA A 81 5.02 17.86 21.77
C ALA A 81 4.01 17.23 20.80
N GLN A 82 3.73 15.92 20.93
CA GLN A 82 2.69 15.24 20.18
C GLN A 82 1.29 15.75 20.54
N THR A 83 0.96 15.92 21.83
CA THR A 83 -0.30 16.53 22.27
C THR A 83 -0.41 17.96 21.75
N ALA A 84 0.64 18.77 21.84
CA ALA A 84 0.65 20.11 21.28
C ALA A 84 0.50 20.09 19.74
N TYR A 85 1.06 19.09 19.06
CA TYR A 85 0.86 18.89 17.63
C TYR A 85 -0.60 18.53 17.35
N PHE A 86 -1.16 17.49 17.96
CA PHE A 86 -2.55 17.06 17.78
C PHE A 86 -3.58 18.14 18.20
N GLU A 87 -3.33 18.91 19.24
CA GLU A 87 -4.17 20.05 19.64
C GLU A 87 -4.11 21.18 18.62
N LYS A 88 -2.94 21.40 18.01
CA LYS A 88 -2.75 22.40 16.94
C LYS A 88 -3.22 21.89 15.57
N GLU A 89 -3.17 20.58 15.31
CA GLU A 89 -3.61 19.90 14.09
C GLU A 89 -5.13 19.68 14.06
N ASN A 90 -5.80 19.58 15.20
CA ASN A 90 -7.28 19.56 15.28
C ASN A 90 -7.92 20.88 14.84
N GLN A 91 -7.14 21.94 14.58
CA GLN A 91 -7.66 23.19 14.05
C GLN A 91 -7.54 23.35 12.53
N SER A 92 -6.70 22.61 11.78
CA SER A 92 -6.59 22.89 10.32
C SER A 92 -5.76 21.92 9.45
N PHE A 93 -6.00 20.60 9.41
CA PHE A 93 -5.43 19.79 8.30
C PHE A 93 -6.31 19.78 7.07
N SER A 94 -7.61 19.95 7.26
CA SER A 94 -8.54 20.21 6.18
C SER A 94 -9.70 21.00 6.74
N ILE A 95 -10.08 22.07 6.05
CA ILE A 95 -11.36 22.75 6.28
C ILE A 95 -12.55 21.86 5.89
N GLN A 96 -12.29 20.73 5.23
CA GLN A 96 -13.31 19.86 4.68
C GLN A 96 -13.92 18.98 5.77
N THR A 97 -15.25 19.02 5.90
CA THR A 97 -15.95 18.18 6.86
C THR A 97 -16.02 16.72 6.38
N ALA A 98 -16.31 15.78 7.30
CA ALA A 98 -16.47 14.38 6.94
C ALA A 98 -17.58 14.17 5.88
N GLU A 99 -18.62 14.99 5.93
CA GLU A 99 -19.74 14.98 4.98
C GLU A 99 -19.28 15.44 3.58
N GLU A 100 -18.45 16.49 3.51
CA GLU A 100 -17.90 16.97 2.24
C GLU A 100 -16.94 15.96 1.60
N ILE A 101 -16.09 15.30 2.40
CA ILE A 101 -15.25 14.19 1.93
C ILE A 101 -16.11 13.08 1.33
N MET A 102 -17.14 12.65 2.06
CA MET A 102 -18.03 11.57 1.62
C MET A 102 -18.82 11.94 0.36
N LYS A 103 -19.20 13.20 0.22
CA LYS A 103 -19.82 13.73 -1.00
C LYS A 103 -18.89 13.64 -2.20
N ILE A 104 -17.63 14.08 -2.08
CA ILE A 104 -16.64 13.98 -3.16
C ILE A 104 -16.39 12.51 -3.54
N VAL A 105 -16.30 11.62 -2.55
CA VAL A 105 -16.15 10.17 -2.80
C VAL A 105 -17.37 9.60 -3.54
N ALA A 106 -18.58 10.05 -3.22
CA ALA A 106 -19.80 9.62 -3.90
C ALA A 106 -19.84 10.14 -5.34
N ASP A 107 -19.52 11.42 -5.56
CA ASP A 107 -19.48 12.05 -6.88
C ASP A 107 -18.42 11.37 -7.78
N ALA A 108 -17.25 11.05 -7.25
CA ALA A 108 -16.17 10.37 -7.98
C ALA A 108 -16.50 8.93 -8.41
N LYS A 109 -17.51 8.28 -7.81
CA LYS A 109 -17.97 6.95 -8.25
C LYS A 109 -18.84 7.01 -9.50
N THR A 110 -19.39 8.18 -9.81
CA THR A 110 -20.14 8.39 -11.04
C THR A 110 -19.18 8.81 -12.15
N HIS A 111 -18.98 7.94 -13.13
CA HIS A 111 -18.26 8.34 -14.34
C HIS A 111 -19.08 9.43 -15.04
N PRO A 112 -18.47 10.53 -15.54
CA PRO A 112 -19.20 11.41 -16.42
C PRO A 112 -19.73 10.59 -17.60
N PRO A 113 -20.94 10.89 -18.12
CA PRO A 113 -21.35 10.32 -19.40
C PRO A 113 -20.24 10.63 -20.39
N VAL A 114 -19.68 9.60 -21.02
CA VAL A 114 -18.72 9.73 -22.11
C VAL A 114 -19.22 10.84 -23.01
N SER A 115 -18.51 11.97 -23.02
CA SER A 115 -18.91 13.15 -23.78
C SER A 115 -19.19 12.68 -25.20
N LEU A 116 -20.43 12.89 -25.65
CA LEU A 116 -20.85 12.77 -27.03
C LEU A 116 -19.70 13.18 -27.93
N HIS A 117 -19.35 12.28 -28.84
CA HIS A 117 -18.20 12.38 -29.73
C HIS A 117 -18.05 13.81 -30.28
N ILE A 118 -17.05 14.54 -29.78
CA ILE A 118 -16.39 15.57 -30.59
C ILE A 118 -15.65 14.77 -31.67
N GLY A 119 -16.29 14.66 -32.84
CA GLY A 119 -15.73 14.03 -34.02
C GLY A 119 -14.42 14.73 -34.38
N GLY A 120 -13.30 14.06 -34.12
CA GLY A 120 -11.98 14.63 -34.36
C GLY A 120 -10.79 13.71 -34.13
N PHE A 121 -10.95 12.58 -33.46
CA PHE A 121 -9.87 11.59 -33.31
C PHE A 121 -10.20 10.31 -34.07
N GLY A 122 -9.60 10.19 -35.25
CA GLY A 122 -9.80 9.10 -36.20
C GLY A 122 -9.24 7.77 -35.71
N TRP A 123 -10.09 6.99 -35.06
CA TRP A 123 -9.90 5.55 -34.93
C TRP A 123 -11.21 4.83 -35.24
N GLY A 124 -11.37 4.45 -36.51
CA GLY A 124 -11.93 3.14 -36.85
C GLY A 124 -13.41 3.03 -37.25
N GLU A 125 -13.89 3.86 -38.17
CA GLU A 125 -15.05 3.47 -38.99
C GLU A 125 -14.57 2.51 -40.10
N LYS A 126 -14.85 1.21 -39.98
CA LYS A 126 -14.96 0.30 -41.14
C LYS A 126 -15.90 -0.85 -40.83
N GLY A 127 -17.02 -0.87 -41.57
CA GLY A 127 -17.71 -2.12 -41.91
C GLY A 127 -19.19 -2.17 -41.55
N MET A 128 -20.00 -1.26 -42.10
CA MET A 128 -21.45 -1.46 -42.20
C MET A 128 -21.77 -2.06 -43.58
N GLY A 129 -22.57 -3.12 -43.61
CA GLY A 129 -23.33 -3.52 -44.80
C GLY A 129 -23.31 -5.01 -45.14
N ALA A 130 -24.35 -5.74 -44.75
CA ALA A 130 -25.33 -6.29 -45.70
C ALA A 130 -26.36 -7.17 -44.95
N GLU A 131 -27.54 -6.60 -44.65
CA GLU A 131 -28.77 -7.35 -44.44
C GLU A 131 -29.13 -8.12 -45.72
N ARG A 132 -29.49 -9.40 -45.58
CA ARG A 132 -30.11 -10.20 -46.63
C ARG A 132 -31.57 -10.41 -46.25
N HIS A 133 -32.45 -9.65 -46.89
CA HIS A 133 -33.89 -9.86 -46.91
C HIS A 133 -34.18 -11.13 -47.73
N GLU A 134 -34.78 -12.15 -47.12
CA GLU A 134 -35.49 -13.21 -47.86
C GLU A 134 -36.99 -13.03 -47.56
N GLY A 135 -37.75 -12.86 -48.64
CA GLY A 135 -39.18 -12.58 -48.61
C GLY A 135 -40.01 -13.84 -48.36
N GLU A 136 -41.14 -13.64 -47.68
CA GLU A 136 -42.26 -14.58 -47.63
C GLU A 136 -43.13 -14.34 -48.88
N GLU A 137 -43.27 -15.37 -49.71
CA GLU A 137 -44.24 -15.46 -50.81
C GLU A 137 -45.34 -16.44 -50.37
N TYR A 138 -46.59 -15.92 -50.36
CA TYR A 138 -47.92 -16.54 -50.24
C TYR A 138 -48.12 -17.89 -49.52
#